data_AF-A0A6G7A3A0-F1
#
_entry.id   AF-A0A6G7A3A0-F1
#
_cell.length_a   1.000
_cell.length_b   1.000
_cell.length_c   1.000
_cell.angle_alpha   90.00
_cell.angle_beta   90.00
_cell.angle_gamma   90.00
#
_symmetry.space_group_name_H-M   'P 1'
#
loop_
_entity.id
_entity.type
_entity.pdbx_description
1 polymer ?
#
loop_
_entity_poly.entity_id
_entity_poly.type
_entity_poly.pdbx_seq_one_letter_code
_entity_poly.pdbx_strand_id
1 'polypeptide(L)'
;MKKIAAMLALSTLVGCAYEKSQYVLDVENAPTPASAEAKAIECAHLFSEIDRNNALLAQSYQDGSYSMSAQNEKDARNEALSIRTFKISCPRR
;
A
#
# COMPACT_ATOMS: atom_id res chain seq x y z
N MET A 1 26.05 -38.15 13.87
CA MET A 1 25.97 -36.68 13.92
C MET A 1 26.03 -36.03 12.52
N LYS A 2 25.12 -36.40 11.60
CA LYS A 2 25.08 -35.82 10.23
C LYS A 2 23.66 -35.44 9.74
N LYS A 3 22.63 -35.63 10.58
CA LYS A 3 21.22 -35.43 10.16
C LYS A 3 20.57 -34.15 10.70
N ILE A 4 21.26 -33.39 11.56
CA ILE A 4 20.69 -32.19 12.20
C ILE A 4 20.90 -30.93 11.33
N ALA A 5 21.94 -30.91 10.50
CA ALA A 5 22.25 -29.74 9.67
C ALA A 5 21.23 -29.46 8.55
N ALA A 6 20.41 -30.44 8.16
CA ALA A 6 19.43 -30.27 7.09
C ALA A 6 18.15 -29.52 7.53
N MET A 7 17.84 -29.45 8.84
CA MET A 7 16.63 -28.78 9.32
C MET A 7 16.83 -27.30 9.64
N LEU A 8 18.07 -26.82 9.83
CA LEU A 8 18.34 -25.39 10.05
C LEU A 8 18.33 -24.55 8.77
N ALA A 9 18.31 -25.18 7.59
CA ALA A 9 18.38 -24.48 6.31
C ALA A 9 17.01 -24.06 5.75
N LEU A 10 15.89 -24.48 6.36
CA LEU A 10 14.55 -24.15 5.84
C LEU A 10 13.95 -22.85 6.38
N SER A 11 14.57 -22.19 7.37
CA SER A 11 14.05 -20.94 7.94
C SER A 11 14.61 -19.68 7.31
N THR A 12 15.59 -19.78 6.40
CA THR A 12 16.25 -18.60 5.78
C THR A 12 15.66 -18.19 4.43
N LEU A 13 14.59 -18.85 3.97
CA LEU A 13 13.86 -18.49 2.74
C LEU A 13 12.52 -17.80 3.02
N VAL A 14 12.28 -17.32 4.24
CA VAL A 14 11.36 -16.20 4.44
C VAL A 14 12.13 -14.96 3.99
N GLY A 15 12.38 -14.86 2.68
CA GLY A 15 12.76 -13.59 2.07
C GLY A 15 11.75 -12.58 2.56
N CYS A 16 12.23 -11.46 3.12
CA CYS A 16 11.41 -10.44 3.79
C CYS A 16 10.18 -10.11 2.95
N ALA A 17 9.08 -10.84 3.17
CA ALA A 17 7.81 -10.53 2.57
C ALA A 17 7.45 -9.23 3.26
N TYR A 18 7.50 -8.13 2.52
CA TYR A 18 7.05 -6.84 3.03
C TYR A 18 5.64 -7.04 3.58
N GLU A 19 5.51 -7.04 4.90
CA GLU A 19 4.24 -7.23 5.57
C GLU A 19 3.42 -5.99 5.25
N LYS A 20 2.42 -6.15 4.38
CA LYS A 20 1.54 -5.06 3.97
C LYS A 20 0.91 -4.47 5.23
N SER A 21 0.92 -3.15 5.34
CA SER A 21 0.22 -2.49 6.44
C SER A 21 -1.27 -2.82 6.40
N GLN A 22 -1.93 -2.84 7.56
CA GLN A 22 -3.36 -3.15 7.64
C GLN A 22 -4.18 -2.26 6.70
N TYR A 23 -3.79 -0.99 6.54
CA TYR A 23 -4.40 -0.06 5.59
C TYR A 23 -4.37 -0.59 4.15
N VAL A 24 -3.23 -1.10 3.69
CA VAL A 24 -3.11 -1.67 2.33
C VAL A 24 -4.06 -2.86 2.17
N LEU A 25 -4.12 -3.73 3.17
CA LEU A 25 -5.03 -4.89 3.17
C LEU A 25 -6.50 -4.45 3.14
N ASP A 26 -6.86 -3.43 3.89
CA ASP A 26 -8.23 -2.90 3.94
C ASP A 26 -8.66 -2.32 2.59
N VAL A 27 -7.79 -1.55 1.94
CA VAL A 27 -8.04 -0.98 0.60
C VAL A 27 -8.18 -2.07 -0.47
N GLU A 28 -7.30 -3.08 -0.44
CA GLU A 28 -7.31 -4.15 -1.43
C GLU A 28 -8.53 -5.07 -1.33
N ASN A 29 -9.01 -5.29 -0.10
CA ASN A 29 -10.14 -6.17 0.22
C ASN A 29 -11.49 -5.44 0.34
N ALA A 30 -11.51 -4.11 0.18
CA ALA A 30 -12.73 -3.33 0.24
C ALA A 30 -13.76 -3.81 -0.80
N PRO A 31 -15.04 -3.98 -0.41
CA PRO A 31 -16.09 -4.41 -1.33
C PRO A 31 -16.28 -3.38 -2.45
N THR A 32 -16.68 -3.82 -3.64
CA THR A 32 -17.02 -2.92 -4.74
C THR A 32 -18.20 -2.02 -4.34
N PRO A 33 -18.20 -0.72 -4.71
CA PRO A 33 -19.32 0.17 -4.43
C PRO A 33 -20.63 -0.36 -5.04
N ALA A 34 -21.71 -0.34 -4.26
CA ALA A 34 -23.01 -0.84 -4.72
C ALA A 34 -23.75 0.12 -5.68
N SER A 35 -23.32 1.38 -5.78
CA SER A 35 -23.96 2.39 -6.61
C SER A 35 -22.94 3.28 -7.33
N ALA A 36 -23.40 3.95 -8.39
CA ALA A 36 -22.59 4.92 -9.13
C ALA A 36 -22.17 6.12 -8.26
N GLU A 37 -23.04 6.56 -7.35
CA GLU A 37 -22.77 7.63 -6.39
C GLU A 37 -21.69 7.22 -5.39
N ALA A 38 -21.82 6.03 -4.78
CA ALA A 38 -20.81 5.50 -3.86
C ALA A 38 -19.45 5.35 -4.55
N LYS A 39 -19.45 4.89 -5.82
CA LYS A 39 -18.23 4.85 -6.63
C LYS A 39 -17.62 6.23 -6.84
N ALA A 40 -18.42 7.24 -7.19
CA ALA A 40 -17.92 8.59 -7.43
C ALA A 40 -17.28 9.20 -6.17
N ILE A 41 -17.92 9.01 -5.01
CA ILE A 41 -17.40 9.42 -3.71
C ILE A 41 -16.09 8.69 -3.40
N GLU A 42 -16.06 7.37 -3.57
CA GLU A 42 -14.85 6.58 -3.33
C GLU A 42 -13.70 7.00 -4.25
N CYS A 43 -13.96 7.20 -5.55
CA CYS A 43 -12.92 7.68 -6.48
C CYS A 43 -12.35 9.03 -6.06
N ALA A 44 -13.20 9.99 -5.66
CA ALA A 44 -12.73 11.28 -5.16
C ALA A 44 -11.85 11.12 -3.91
N HIS A 45 -12.27 10.27 -2.98
CA HIS A 45 -11.50 9.95 -1.78
C HIS A 45 -10.14 9.31 -2.11
N LEU A 46 -10.12 8.26 -2.94
CA LEU A 46 -8.89 7.56 -3.35
C LEU A 46 -7.86 8.52 -3.96
N PHE A 47 -8.31 9.42 -4.85
CA PHE A 47 -7.40 10.40 -5.43
C PHE A 47 -6.88 11.41 -4.40
N SER A 48 -7.74 11.87 -3.48
CA SER A 48 -7.31 12.78 -2.41
C SER A 48 -6.30 12.13 -1.46
N GLU A 49 -6.42 10.83 -1.19
CA GLU A 49 -5.48 10.09 -0.36
C GLU A 49 -4.11 9.95 -1.04
N ILE A 50 -4.08 9.69 -2.36
CA ILE A 50 -2.84 9.68 -3.15
C ILE A 50 -2.15 11.04 -3.07
N ASP A 51 -2.90 12.13 -3.31
CA ASP A 51 -2.37 13.50 -3.25
C ASP A 51 -1.82 13.80 -1.85
N ARG A 52 -2.56 13.44 -0.79
CA ARG A 52 -2.14 13.62 0.60
C ARG A 52 -0.85 12.86 0.90
N ASN A 53 -0.75 11.59 0.51
CA ASN A 53 0.44 10.79 0.74
C ASN A 53 1.67 11.39 0.03
N ASN A 54 1.50 11.88 -1.20
CA ASN A 54 2.56 12.56 -1.94
C ASN A 54 2.97 13.88 -1.25
N ALA A 55 2.00 14.67 -0.77
CA ALA A 55 2.25 15.92 -0.07
C ALA A 55 3.00 15.70 1.26
N LEU A 56 2.63 14.66 2.03
CA LEU A 56 3.29 14.31 3.29
C LEU A 56 4.76 13.92 3.06
N LEU A 57 5.04 13.11 2.03
CA LEU A 57 6.43 12.77 1.70
C LEU A 57 7.20 14.03 1.26
N ALA A 58 6.59 14.88 0.42
CA ALA A 58 7.19 16.15 0.00
C ALA A 58 7.53 17.05 1.21
N GLN A 59 6.63 17.15 2.18
CA GLN A 59 6.83 17.88 3.43
C GLN A 59 7.97 17.29 4.26
N SER A 60 8.09 15.96 4.32
CA SER A 60 9.15 15.29 5.07
C SER A 60 10.57 15.65 4.60
N TYR A 61 10.72 16.00 3.31
CA TYR A 61 11.99 16.51 2.79
C TYR A 61 12.29 17.94 3.26
N GLN A 62 11.26 18.75 3.49
CA GLN A 62 11.39 20.15 3.90
C GLN A 62 11.69 20.28 5.40
N ASP A 63 11.06 19.45 6.23
CA ASP A 63 11.25 19.46 7.68
C ASP A 63 12.37 18.53 8.18
N GLY A 64 13.02 17.79 7.27
CA GLY A 64 14.12 16.88 7.58
C GLY A 64 13.69 15.57 8.26
N SER A 65 12.39 15.27 8.33
CA SER A 65 11.85 14.03 8.90
C SER A 65 11.84 12.84 7.94
N TYR A 66 12.31 13.03 6.70
CA TYR A 66 12.35 11.98 5.68
C TYR A 66 13.01 10.69 6.19
N SER A 67 12.39 9.56 5.87
CA SER A 67 12.98 8.25 6.02
C SER A 67 12.61 7.34 4.86
N MET A 68 13.50 6.40 4.51
CA MET A 68 13.22 5.40 3.49
C MET A 68 12.00 4.54 3.87
N SER A 69 11.79 4.31 5.17
CA SER A 69 10.60 3.60 5.64
C SER A 69 9.31 4.36 5.33
N ALA A 70 9.30 5.69 5.49
CA ALA A 70 8.13 6.51 5.16
C ALA A 70 7.87 6.54 3.64
N GLN A 71 8.92 6.56 2.83
CA GLN A 71 8.78 6.43 1.37
C GLN A 71 8.19 5.08 0.98
N ASN A 72 8.72 3.97 1.49
CA ASN A 72 8.23 2.63 1.19
C ASN A 72 6.76 2.46 1.58
N GLU A 73 6.37 2.95 2.76
CA GLU A 73 4.97 2.92 3.20
C GLU A 73 4.07 3.75 2.28
N LYS A 74 4.51 4.94 1.88
CA LYS A 74 3.77 5.79 0.93
C LYS A 74 3.63 5.11 -0.44
N ASP A 75 4.67 4.45 -0.94
CA ASP A 75 4.63 3.74 -2.22
C ASP A 75 3.66 2.55 -2.15
N ALA A 76 3.70 1.75 -1.09
CA ALA A 76 2.77 0.63 -0.88
C ALA A 76 1.31 1.10 -0.79
N ARG A 77 1.05 2.21 -0.08
CA ARG A 77 -0.29 2.82 0.00
C ARG A 77 -0.77 3.30 -1.36
N ASN A 78 0.06 4.02 -2.10
CA ASN A 78 -0.32 4.56 -3.40
C ASN A 78 -0.50 3.47 -4.45
N GLU A 79 0.26 2.37 -4.38
CA GLU A 79 0.03 1.20 -5.20
C GLU A 79 -1.35 0.58 -4.91
N ALA A 80 -1.68 0.35 -3.64
CA ALA A 80 -2.98 -0.19 -3.23
C ALA A 80 -4.15 0.70 -3.70
N LEU A 81 -4.03 2.02 -3.50
CA LEU A 81 -5.01 3.00 -3.95
C LEU A 81 -5.13 2.99 -5.48
N SER A 82 -4.02 2.96 -6.22
CA SER A 82 -4.00 2.88 -7.69
C SER A 82 -4.69 1.62 -8.20
N ILE A 83 -4.36 0.45 -7.65
CA ILE A 83 -5.03 -0.82 -7.97
C ILE A 83 -6.53 -0.70 -7.69
N ARG A 84 -6.92 -0.09 -6.58
CA ARG A 84 -8.34 0.11 -6.25
C ARG A 84 -9.04 1.02 -7.25
N THR A 85 -8.43 2.12 -7.67
CA THR A 85 -9.00 3.01 -8.70
C THR A 85 -9.25 2.27 -10.02
N PHE A 86 -8.36 1.34 -10.38
CA PHE A 86 -8.54 0.47 -11.54
C PHE A 86 -9.67 -0.54 -11.32
N LYS A 87 -9.69 -1.24 -10.18
CA LYS A 87 -10.70 -2.26 -9.84
C LYS A 87 -12.14 -1.72 -9.88
N ILE A 88 -12.35 -0.47 -9.43
CA ILE A 88 -13.69 0.15 -9.42
C ILE A 88 -13.94 1.04 -10.65
N SER A 89 -13.03 1.03 -11.63
CA SER A 89 -13.15 1.82 -12.86
C SER A 89 -13.39 3.31 -12.60
N CYS A 90 -12.55 3.91 -11.76
CA CYS A 90 -12.52 5.36 -11.59
C CYS A 90 -12.17 6.05 -12.92
N PRO A 91 -12.75 7.23 -13.20
CA PRO A 91 -12.33 8.03 -14.34
C PRO A 91 -10.85 8.42 -14.19
N ARG A 92 -10.13 8.50 -15.31
CA ARG A 92 -8.78 9.08 -15.29
C ARG A 92 -8.88 10.57 -14.92
N ARG A 93 -7.98 11.01 -14.06
CA ARG A 93 -7.73 12.43 -13.81
C ARG A 93 -6.92 13.04 -14.95
#